data_AF-A0A7J8VKQ1-F1
#
_entry.id   AF-A0A7J8VKQ1-F1
#
_cell.length_a   1.000
_cell.length_b   1.000
_cell.length_c   1.000
_cell.angle_alpha   90.00
_cell.angle_beta   90.00
_cell.angle_gamma   90.00
#
_symmetry.space_group_name_H-M   'P 1'
#
loop_
_entity.id
_entity.type
_entity.pdbx_description
1 polymer ?
#
loop_
_entity_poly.entity_id
_entity_poly.type
_entity_poly.pdbx_seq_one_letter_code
_entity_poly.pdbx_strand_id
1 'polypeptide(L)'
;MEAVLQTRGLLSLPPKPTKASSLLNPSQGLNHRLFASKPLGFNGLCLFYRRVPSVVAKPNGVPFICKAKAASAADGKQPFFNENEKPKFMGIEILTLKKIIPLGLMFFCILFNYTILRDTKDVLVVTAKGSSAEIIPFLKTWVNLPMAIGFMLLYTKLANVLSKKAFFYTVIVPFIAFFGAFGFLLYPLSNYIHPQALSDKLLAVLGPRFLGPLAIMRIWSFCLFYVMAELWGSVVISVLFWGFASQITTVEEAKRFYPLFGLGANVALIFSGRTVKYFSNLRKNLGPRVDGWAISLKGMMSIVVLMGFTICFLYW
;
A
#
# COMPACT_ATOMS: atom_id res chain seq x y z
N MET A 1 64.82 46.32 31.25
CA MET A 1 64.63 47.05 29.98
C MET A 1 63.72 46.16 29.14
N GLU A 2 62.41 46.21 29.37
CA GLU A 2 61.45 47.13 28.71
C GLU A 2 61.19 46.70 27.26
N ALA A 3 60.00 46.75 26.65
CA ALA A 3 58.58 46.90 27.00
C ALA A 3 57.85 46.66 25.64
N VAL A 4 56.82 45.82 25.54
CA VAL A 4 55.39 46.22 25.47
C VAL A 4 55.11 47.52 24.68
N LEU A 5 54.33 47.45 23.58
CA LEU A 5 53.13 48.28 23.36
C LEU A 5 52.33 47.92 22.08
N GLN A 6 51.00 47.84 22.23
CA GLN A 6 50.02 48.01 21.15
C GLN A 6 49.63 49.50 21.06
N THR A 7 49.14 50.00 19.91
CA THR A 7 48.00 50.96 19.89
C THR A 7 47.33 51.11 18.51
N ARG A 8 46.12 51.69 18.50
CA ARG A 8 45.23 51.90 17.34
C ARG A 8 45.15 53.38 16.92
N GLY A 9 44.72 53.64 15.68
CA GLY A 9 43.94 54.82 15.25
C GLY A 9 43.31 54.53 13.88
N LEU A 10 41.98 54.48 13.64
CA LEU A 10 40.85 55.43 13.77
C LEU A 10 40.78 56.53 12.69
N LEU A 11 39.68 56.45 11.91
CA LEU A 11 38.93 57.51 11.19
C LEU A 11 39.54 58.22 9.95
N SER A 12 38.95 57.96 8.79
CA SER A 12 38.12 58.97 8.06
C SER A 12 37.34 58.34 6.89
N LEU A 13 36.25 58.99 6.46
CA LEU A 13 35.25 58.54 5.46
C LEU A 13 34.91 59.72 4.48
N PRO A 14 34.00 59.62 3.49
CA PRO A 14 34.24 60.08 2.11
C PRO A 14 33.39 61.31 1.71
N PRO A 15 33.33 61.64 0.39
CA PRO A 15 32.14 62.28 -0.17
C PRO A 15 31.57 61.64 -1.47
N LYS A 16 30.25 61.78 -1.67
CA LYS A 16 29.50 61.66 -2.95
C LYS A 16 29.16 63.07 -3.48
N PRO A 17 28.63 63.23 -4.72
CA PRO A 17 27.17 63.38 -4.90
C PRO A 17 26.61 62.66 -6.17
N THR A 18 25.47 63.07 -6.77
CA THR A 18 24.09 62.65 -6.43
C THR A 18 23.05 63.21 -7.43
N LYS A 19 22.14 62.37 -8.01
CA LYS A 19 20.70 62.62 -8.40
C LYS A 19 20.15 61.43 -9.26
N ALA A 20 19.07 60.73 -8.91
CA ALA A 20 17.60 61.05 -8.94
C ALA A 20 17.01 61.01 -10.39
N SER A 21 15.88 60.36 -10.70
CA SER A 21 14.55 60.42 -10.05
C SER A 21 13.66 59.16 -10.22
N SER A 22 12.46 59.16 -9.62
CA SER A 22 11.39 58.14 -9.71
C SER A 22 10.12 58.68 -10.38
N LEU A 23 9.28 57.80 -10.96
CA LEU A 23 7.84 58.07 -11.22
C LEU A 23 6.99 56.78 -11.14
N LEU A 24 5.68 56.94 -10.92
CA LEU A 24 4.69 55.87 -10.70
C LEU A 24 3.89 55.48 -11.97
N ASN A 25 3.33 54.25 -11.96
CA ASN A 25 2.01 53.71 -12.42
C ASN A 25 1.04 54.60 -13.27
N PRO A 26 -0.02 54.08 -13.99
CA PRO A 26 -0.58 52.70 -13.99
C PRO A 26 -1.25 52.15 -15.32
N SER A 27 -1.76 50.90 -15.24
CA SER A 27 -3.02 50.38 -15.84
C SER A 27 -3.15 49.92 -17.32
N GLN A 28 -4.18 49.07 -17.54
CA GLN A 28 -4.72 48.48 -18.81
C GLN A 28 -3.88 47.33 -19.43
N GLY A 29 -4.46 46.25 -19.97
CA GLY A 29 -5.88 45.84 -20.09
C GLY A 29 -6.04 44.37 -20.55
N LEU A 30 -7.27 43.85 -20.50
CA LEU A 30 -7.65 42.47 -20.84
C LEU A 30 -7.57 42.14 -22.36
N ASN A 31 -7.26 40.88 -22.69
CA ASN A 31 -7.91 40.00 -23.70
C ASN A 31 -7.06 39.35 -24.82
N HIS A 32 -7.57 38.17 -25.25
CA HIS A 32 -7.26 37.36 -26.44
C HIS A 32 -5.83 36.76 -26.56
N ARG A 33 -5.61 35.43 -26.50
CA ARG A 33 -6.16 34.24 -27.20
C ARG A 33 -5.37 33.86 -28.47
N LEU A 34 -5.00 32.57 -28.54
CA LEU A 34 -4.49 31.80 -29.70
C LEU A 34 -3.03 32.17 -30.09
N PHE A 35 -2.18 31.28 -30.62
CA PHE A 35 -2.38 29.95 -31.20
C PHE A 35 -1.39 28.90 -30.64
N ALA A 36 -1.78 27.62 -30.66
CA ALA A 36 -0.88 26.49 -30.45
C ALA A 36 -0.30 26.00 -31.79
N SER A 37 1.00 25.70 -31.82
CA SER A 37 1.65 24.98 -32.92
C SER A 37 1.46 23.46 -32.76
N LYS A 38 1.03 22.80 -33.84
CA LYS A 38 1.05 21.32 -33.95
C LYS A 38 2.45 20.85 -34.40
N PRO A 39 2.74 19.55 -34.22
CA PRO A 39 2.97 18.73 -35.40
C PRO A 39 2.02 17.53 -35.53
N LEU A 40 1.69 17.16 -36.77
CA LEU A 40 1.34 15.79 -37.16
C LEU A 40 2.61 14.92 -36.98
N GLY A 41 2.57 13.61 -36.70
CA GLY A 41 1.44 12.68 -36.55
C GLY A 41 1.75 11.35 -37.25
N PHE A 42 1.57 10.21 -36.58
CA PHE A 42 1.45 8.89 -37.25
C PHE A 42 0.66 7.88 -36.40
N ASN A 43 0.09 6.86 -37.04
CA ASN A 43 -1.04 6.05 -36.55
C ASN A 43 -0.69 4.98 -35.50
N GLY A 44 -1.67 4.64 -34.65
CA GLY A 44 -1.67 3.43 -33.82
C GLY A 44 -2.88 3.35 -32.86
N LEU A 45 -3.81 2.42 -33.11
CA LEU A 45 -5.09 2.25 -32.42
C LEU A 45 -5.05 2.37 -30.88
N CYS A 46 -6.00 3.11 -30.30
CA CYS A 46 -6.61 2.73 -29.03
C CYS A 46 -8.08 3.17 -28.97
N LEU A 47 -8.98 2.21 -28.69
CA LEU A 47 -10.43 2.39 -28.73
C LEU A 47 -10.95 2.38 -27.29
N PHE A 48 -11.32 3.54 -26.75
CA PHE A 48 -11.87 3.64 -25.38
C PHE A 48 -13.15 4.48 -25.32
N TYR A 49 -14.19 3.82 -24.82
CA TYR A 49 -15.44 4.31 -24.24
C TYR A 49 -15.63 5.84 -24.09
N ARG A 50 -16.73 6.36 -24.67
CA ARG A 50 -17.32 7.64 -24.25
C ARG A 50 -18.85 7.60 -24.13
N ARG A 51 -19.29 7.38 -22.89
CA ARG A 51 -20.42 8.01 -22.20
C ARG A 51 -21.55 8.62 -23.06
N VAL A 52 -22.71 7.97 -23.08
CA VAL A 52 -23.98 8.50 -23.60
C VAL A 52 -24.69 9.35 -22.52
N PRO A 53 -25.15 10.58 -22.82
CA PRO A 53 -26.17 11.28 -22.04
C PRO A 53 -27.56 11.01 -22.63
N SER A 54 -28.53 10.60 -21.80
CA SER A 54 -29.93 10.46 -22.21
C SER A 54 -30.61 11.82 -22.33
N VAL A 55 -31.30 12.06 -23.44
CA VAL A 55 -32.06 13.30 -23.70
C VAL A 55 -33.50 13.15 -23.20
N VAL A 56 -33.97 14.15 -22.47
CA VAL A 56 -35.36 14.26 -22.00
C VAL A 56 -36.25 14.78 -23.13
N ALA A 57 -37.35 14.09 -23.40
CA ALA A 57 -38.41 14.56 -24.30
C ALA A 57 -39.69 14.86 -23.49
N LYS A 58 -40.25 16.06 -23.67
CA LYS A 58 -41.62 16.41 -23.27
C LYS A 58 -42.60 16.08 -24.39
N PRO A 59 -43.87 15.85 -24.04
CA PRO A 59 -44.95 16.53 -24.77
C PRO A 59 -45.97 17.21 -23.84
N ASN A 60 -46.49 18.36 -24.30
CA ASN A 60 -47.80 18.88 -23.89
C ASN A 60 -48.88 18.01 -24.56
N GLY A 61 -50.12 17.87 -24.09
CA GLY A 61 -50.80 18.42 -22.90
C GLY A 61 -52.29 18.65 -23.22
N VAL A 62 -53.20 18.04 -22.45
CA VAL A 62 -54.66 18.33 -22.47
C VAL A 62 -55.19 18.16 -21.03
N PRO A 63 -55.99 19.09 -20.48
CA PRO A 63 -56.43 19.02 -19.08
C PRO A 63 -57.79 18.35 -18.93
N PHE A 64 -57.97 17.55 -17.87
CA PHE A 64 -59.30 17.30 -17.30
C PHE A 64 -59.25 17.43 -15.77
N ILE A 65 -60.12 18.29 -15.26
CA ILE A 65 -60.25 18.60 -13.83
C ILE A 65 -61.30 17.66 -13.24
N CYS A 66 -60.98 16.99 -12.14
CA CYS A 66 -61.98 16.46 -11.22
C CYS A 66 -61.57 16.73 -9.77
N LYS A 67 -62.56 17.14 -8.97
CA LYS A 67 -62.40 17.70 -7.62
C LYS A 67 -62.02 16.65 -6.58
N ALA A 68 -61.37 17.13 -5.53
CA ALA A 68 -61.00 16.36 -4.35
C ALA A 68 -62.20 15.84 -3.54
N LYS A 69 -61.94 14.81 -2.72
CA LYS A 69 -62.64 14.63 -1.45
C LYS A 69 -61.66 14.14 -0.37
N ALA A 70 -61.51 14.94 0.67
CA ALA A 70 -60.88 14.50 1.91
C ALA A 70 -61.89 13.73 2.76
N ALA A 71 -61.43 12.70 3.48
CA ALA A 71 -62.13 12.09 4.60
C ALA A 71 -61.09 11.52 5.57
N SER A 72 -60.98 12.11 6.75
CA SER A 72 -60.13 11.64 7.84
C SER A 72 -60.97 10.85 8.85
N ALA A 73 -60.32 9.91 9.55
CA ALA A 73 -60.82 9.22 10.75
C ALA A 73 -62.01 8.23 10.55
N ALA A 74 -62.15 7.15 11.33
CA ALA A 74 -61.32 6.66 12.45
C ALA A 74 -61.45 5.13 12.66
N ASP A 75 -60.48 4.63 13.45
CA ASP A 75 -60.58 3.51 14.40
C ASP A 75 -60.63 2.05 13.88
N GLY A 76 -60.07 1.10 14.66
CA GLY A 76 -60.18 -0.34 14.37
C GLY A 76 -58.97 -1.27 14.59
N LYS A 77 -58.27 -1.19 15.73
CA LYS A 77 -57.45 -2.27 16.35
C LYS A 77 -56.17 -2.79 15.62
N GLN A 78 -55.07 -2.75 16.37
CA GLN A 78 -53.81 -3.46 16.09
C GLN A 78 -53.96 -4.99 16.25
N PRO A 79 -53.06 -5.76 15.62
CA PRO A 79 -52.34 -6.83 16.29
C PRO A 79 -50.89 -6.37 16.51
N PHE A 80 -50.53 -6.15 17.78
CA PHE A 80 -49.17 -5.79 18.19
C PHE A 80 -48.27 -7.03 18.06
N PHE A 81 -47.74 -7.29 16.87
CA PHE A 81 -46.64 -8.24 16.73
C PHE A 81 -45.44 -7.64 17.46
N ASN A 82 -45.07 -8.26 18.59
CA ASN A 82 -43.79 -8.00 19.27
C ASN A 82 -42.64 -8.42 18.35
N GLU A 83 -42.27 -7.53 17.44
CA GLU A 83 -40.93 -7.52 16.89
C GLU A 83 -39.99 -7.22 18.07
N ASN A 84 -39.34 -8.26 18.59
CA ASN A 84 -38.29 -8.09 19.59
C ASN A 84 -37.21 -7.20 18.96
N GLU A 85 -37.22 -5.91 19.29
CA GLU A 85 -36.24 -4.96 18.77
C GLU A 85 -34.85 -5.35 19.26
N LYS A 86 -34.16 -6.15 18.43
CA LYS A 86 -32.74 -6.49 18.60
C LYS A 86 -32.00 -5.17 18.82
N PRO A 87 -31.23 -5.00 19.92
CA PRO A 87 -30.75 -3.66 20.27
C PRO A 87 -29.89 -3.06 19.15
N LYS A 88 -30.30 -1.91 18.63
CA LYS A 88 -29.72 -1.27 17.44
C LYS A 88 -28.57 -0.34 17.84
N PHE A 89 -27.33 -0.83 17.90
CA PHE A 89 -26.17 0.06 18.06
C PHE A 89 -25.78 0.66 16.69
N MET A 90 -25.88 1.98 16.54
CA MET A 90 -25.70 2.72 15.27
C MET A 90 -26.53 2.18 14.08
N GLY A 91 -27.73 1.63 14.34
CA GLY A 91 -28.58 1.05 13.30
C GLY A 91 -27.95 -0.15 12.59
N ILE A 92 -27.12 -0.94 13.28
CA ILE A 92 -26.57 -2.22 12.83
C ILE A 92 -27.10 -3.29 13.79
N GLU A 93 -27.50 -4.46 13.29
CA GLU A 93 -27.81 -5.58 14.17
C GLU A 93 -26.55 -6.02 14.92
N ILE A 94 -26.65 -6.22 16.24
CA ILE A 94 -25.52 -6.71 17.06
C ILE A 94 -24.97 -8.04 16.53
N LEU A 95 -25.83 -8.87 15.93
CA LEU A 95 -25.44 -10.12 15.27
C LEU A 95 -24.50 -9.91 14.07
N THR A 96 -24.71 -8.85 13.29
CA THR A 96 -23.81 -8.49 12.18
C THR A 96 -22.52 -7.86 12.69
N LEU A 97 -22.59 -6.97 13.70
CA LEU A 97 -21.41 -6.41 14.38
C LEU A 97 -20.46 -7.51 14.89
N LYS A 98 -21.00 -8.58 15.47
CA LYS A 98 -20.22 -9.73 15.97
C LYS A 98 -19.46 -10.49 14.87
N LYS A 99 -19.89 -10.39 13.60
CA LYS A 99 -19.19 -10.95 12.42
C LYS A 99 -18.18 -9.95 11.82
N ILE A 100 -18.50 -8.66 11.82
CA ILE A 100 -17.66 -7.62 11.22
C ILE A 100 -16.38 -7.39 12.03
N ILE A 101 -16.46 -7.43 13.36
CA ILE A 101 -15.30 -7.21 14.24
C ILE A 101 -14.15 -8.18 13.93
N PRO A 102 -14.33 -9.52 13.93
CA PRO A 102 -13.23 -10.43 13.59
C PRO A 102 -12.77 -10.28 12.13
N LEU A 103 -13.69 -10.03 11.18
CA LEU A 103 -13.33 -9.83 9.76
C LEU A 103 -12.49 -8.54 9.56
N GLY A 104 -12.84 -7.46 10.25
CA GLY A 104 -12.10 -6.19 10.22
C GLY A 104 -10.76 -6.27 10.95
N LEU A 105 -10.67 -7.01 12.06
CA LEU A 105 -9.41 -7.24 12.78
C LEU A 105 -8.47 -8.14 11.96
N MET A 106 -9.01 -9.15 11.28
CA MET A 106 -8.29 -9.97 10.31
C MET A 106 -7.76 -9.11 9.15
N PHE A 107 -8.58 -8.21 8.59
CA PHE A 107 -8.14 -7.28 7.54
C PHE A 107 -7.02 -6.34 8.01
N PHE A 108 -7.14 -5.82 9.24
CA PHE A 108 -6.12 -4.99 9.87
C PHE A 108 -4.78 -5.74 9.97
N CYS A 109 -4.77 -6.98 10.49
CA CYS A 109 -3.56 -7.79 10.58
C CYS A 109 -2.94 -8.09 9.20
N ILE A 110 -3.77 -8.39 8.19
CA ILE A 110 -3.30 -8.66 6.81
C ILE A 110 -2.66 -7.40 6.19
N LEU A 111 -3.28 -6.23 6.34
CA LEU A 111 -2.78 -4.96 5.80
C LEU A 111 -1.57 -4.41 6.56
N PHE A 112 -1.52 -4.61 7.87
CA PHE A 112 -0.37 -4.29 8.69
C PHE A 112 0.86 -5.08 8.23
N ASN A 113 0.70 -6.41 8.06
CA ASN A 113 1.75 -7.27 7.49
C ASN A 113 2.14 -6.85 6.08
N TYR A 114 1.16 -6.63 5.19
CA TYR A 114 1.42 -6.17 3.83
C TYR A 114 2.26 -4.89 3.81
N THR A 115 1.96 -3.92 4.67
CA THR A 115 2.69 -2.66 4.72
C THR A 115 4.13 -2.88 5.17
N ILE A 116 4.38 -3.65 6.24
CA ILE A 116 5.74 -3.97 6.69
C ILE A 116 6.52 -4.71 5.60
N LEU A 117 5.91 -5.69 4.95
CA LEU A 117 6.53 -6.47 3.88
C LEU A 117 6.86 -5.60 2.65
N ARG A 118 5.93 -4.74 2.22
CA ARG A 118 6.11 -3.79 1.13
C ARG A 118 7.25 -2.81 1.42
N ASP A 119 7.27 -2.23 2.62
CA ASP A 119 8.27 -1.22 2.99
C ASP A 119 9.65 -1.86 3.22
N THR A 120 9.69 -3.14 3.65
CA THR A 120 10.94 -3.88 3.87
C THR A 120 11.54 -4.42 2.57
N LYS A 121 10.74 -4.96 1.64
CA LYS A 121 11.26 -5.72 0.48
C LYS A 121 12.16 -4.89 -0.43
N ASP A 122 11.78 -3.64 -0.71
CA ASP A 122 12.54 -2.76 -1.61
C ASP A 122 13.84 -2.31 -0.91
N VAL A 123 13.78 -1.94 0.37
CA VAL A 123 14.96 -1.58 1.18
C VAL A 123 15.95 -2.74 1.29
N LEU A 124 15.46 -3.96 1.48
CA LEU A 124 16.31 -5.15 1.67
C LEU A 124 17.10 -5.50 0.41
N VAL A 125 16.50 -5.31 -0.77
CA VAL A 125 17.16 -5.50 -2.07
C VAL A 125 18.13 -4.34 -2.40
N VAL A 126 17.79 -3.10 -2.04
CA VAL A 126 18.62 -1.91 -2.30
C VAL A 126 19.82 -1.79 -1.35
N THR A 127 19.73 -2.31 -0.13
CA THR A 127 20.81 -2.24 0.88
C THR A 127 21.79 -3.41 0.82
N ALA A 128 21.58 -4.37 -0.08
CA ALA A 128 22.43 -5.55 -0.22
C ALA A 128 23.75 -5.26 -0.97
N LYS A 129 24.86 -5.83 -0.50
CA LYS A 129 26.19 -5.64 -1.11
C LYS A 129 26.22 -6.21 -2.53
N GLY A 130 26.63 -5.39 -3.50
CA GLY A 130 26.64 -5.77 -4.92
C GLY A 130 25.24 -5.81 -5.57
N SER A 131 24.26 -5.11 -4.97
CA SER A 131 22.93 -4.87 -5.52
C SER A 131 22.66 -3.36 -5.53
N SER A 132 21.85 -2.92 -6.48
CA SER A 132 21.50 -1.52 -6.73
C SER A 132 19.99 -1.42 -6.98
N ALA A 133 19.41 -0.21 -6.84
CA ALA A 133 17.99 0.01 -7.14
C ALA A 133 17.57 -0.36 -8.59
N GLU A 134 18.53 -0.40 -9.52
CA GLU A 134 18.34 -0.86 -10.90
C GLU A 134 17.85 -2.31 -11.03
N ILE A 135 18.04 -3.15 -10.02
CA ILE A 135 17.57 -4.55 -10.03
C ILE A 135 16.06 -4.66 -9.90
N ILE A 136 15.39 -3.68 -9.28
CA ILE A 136 13.96 -3.75 -8.94
C ILE A 136 13.07 -3.97 -10.18
N PRO A 137 13.24 -3.22 -11.29
CA PRO A 137 12.52 -3.50 -12.54
C PRO A 137 12.77 -4.90 -13.10
N PHE A 138 14.01 -5.40 -13.08
CA PHE A 138 14.31 -6.76 -13.54
C PHE A 138 13.62 -7.80 -12.67
N LEU A 139 13.63 -7.62 -11.36
CA LEU A 139 13.07 -8.55 -10.40
C LEU A 139 11.54 -8.61 -10.51
N LYS A 140 10.86 -7.47 -10.74
CA LYS A 140 9.42 -7.45 -11.05
C LYS A 140 9.08 -8.17 -12.35
N THR A 141 9.76 -7.84 -13.44
CA THR A 141 9.42 -8.33 -14.78
C THR A 141 9.83 -9.79 -15.00
N TRP A 142 11.04 -10.18 -14.59
CA TRP A 142 11.63 -11.48 -14.89
C TRP A 142 11.50 -12.52 -13.77
N VAL A 143 11.20 -12.10 -12.53
CA VAL A 143 11.06 -13.05 -11.40
C VAL A 143 9.65 -13.02 -10.84
N ASN A 144 9.12 -11.85 -10.45
CA ASN A 144 7.80 -11.81 -9.81
C ASN A 144 6.68 -12.20 -10.77
N LEU A 145 6.66 -11.70 -12.02
CA LEU A 145 5.62 -12.05 -12.99
C LEU A 145 5.53 -13.58 -13.26
N PRO A 146 6.61 -14.30 -13.63
CA PRO A 146 6.53 -15.75 -13.84
C PRO A 146 6.23 -16.52 -12.55
N MET A 147 6.77 -16.09 -11.40
CA MET A 147 6.44 -16.71 -10.10
C MET A 147 4.97 -16.50 -9.72
N ALA A 148 4.38 -15.35 -10.02
CA ALA A 148 2.96 -15.07 -9.79
C ALA A 148 2.05 -15.90 -10.71
N ILE A 149 2.43 -16.12 -11.98
CA ILE A 149 1.73 -17.04 -12.88
C ILE A 149 1.80 -18.47 -12.35
N GLY A 150 3.00 -18.96 -12.00
CA GLY A 150 3.18 -20.29 -11.41
C GLY A 150 2.39 -20.47 -10.11
N PHE A 151 2.39 -19.46 -9.25
CA PHE A 151 1.60 -19.45 -8.03
C PHE A 151 0.10 -19.45 -8.32
N MET A 152 -0.38 -18.70 -9.32
CA MET A 152 -1.81 -18.68 -9.70
C MET A 152 -2.28 -20.05 -10.22
N LEU A 153 -1.45 -20.76 -10.99
CA LEU A 153 -1.74 -22.13 -11.44
C LEU A 153 -1.82 -23.10 -10.25
N LEU A 154 -0.87 -23.03 -9.32
CA LEU A 154 -0.88 -23.83 -8.09
C LEU A 154 -2.10 -23.49 -7.21
N TYR A 155 -2.38 -22.21 -7.00
CA TYR A 155 -3.54 -21.69 -6.28
C TYR A 155 -4.84 -22.28 -6.86
N THR A 156 -4.98 -22.29 -8.19
CA THR A 156 -6.19 -22.79 -8.87
C THR A 156 -6.35 -24.31 -8.68
N LYS A 157 -5.25 -25.07 -8.74
CA LYS A 157 -5.26 -26.51 -8.42
C LYS A 157 -5.65 -26.77 -6.98
N LEU A 158 -5.08 -26.03 -6.02
CA LEU A 158 -5.40 -26.16 -4.59
C LEU A 158 -6.85 -25.76 -4.29
N ALA A 159 -7.38 -24.71 -4.92
CA ALA A 159 -8.73 -24.21 -4.70
C ALA A 159 -9.82 -25.19 -5.15
N ASN A 160 -9.51 -26.02 -6.15
CA ASN A 160 -10.43 -27.06 -6.66
C ASN A 160 -10.37 -28.37 -5.86
N VAL A 161 -9.31 -28.61 -5.08
CA VAL A 161 -9.10 -29.87 -4.33
C VAL A 161 -9.40 -29.72 -2.85
N LEU A 162 -9.14 -28.55 -2.25
CA LEU A 162 -9.24 -28.34 -0.80
C LEU A 162 -10.58 -27.72 -0.40
N SER A 163 -11.08 -28.11 0.78
CA SER A 163 -12.20 -27.44 1.42
C SER A 163 -11.81 -26.01 1.84
N LYS A 164 -12.80 -25.10 1.90
CA LYS A 164 -12.57 -23.66 2.18
C LYS A 164 -11.67 -23.39 3.40
N LYS A 165 -11.88 -24.11 4.51
CA LYS A 165 -11.06 -23.97 5.72
C LYS A 165 -9.63 -24.48 5.52
N ALA A 166 -9.48 -25.69 4.98
CA ALA A 166 -8.17 -26.27 4.69
C ALA A 166 -7.38 -25.38 3.71
N PHE A 167 -8.05 -24.90 2.66
CA PHE A 167 -7.49 -24.02 1.65
C PHE A 167 -6.89 -22.74 2.24
N PHE A 168 -7.64 -22.04 3.11
CA PHE A 168 -7.15 -20.82 3.74
C PHE A 168 -5.85 -21.08 4.54
N TYR A 169 -5.83 -22.11 5.38
CA TYR A 169 -4.65 -22.49 6.16
C TYR A 169 -3.48 -22.95 5.27
N THR A 170 -3.74 -23.79 4.27
CA THR A 170 -2.70 -24.29 3.34
C THR A 170 -2.03 -23.16 2.55
N VAL A 171 -2.74 -22.08 2.24
CA VAL A 171 -2.13 -20.93 1.55
C VAL A 171 -1.43 -19.98 2.53
N ILE A 172 -2.02 -19.64 3.69
CA ILE A 172 -1.45 -18.61 4.59
C ILE A 172 -0.24 -19.12 5.39
N VAL A 173 -0.24 -20.38 5.83
CA VAL A 173 0.81 -20.94 6.71
C VAL A 173 2.19 -20.95 6.02
N PRO A 174 2.35 -21.34 4.75
CA PRO A 174 3.62 -21.22 4.04
C PRO A 174 4.18 -19.80 3.96
N PHE A 175 3.36 -18.76 3.80
CA PHE A 175 3.83 -17.38 3.84
C PHE A 175 4.36 -17.01 5.23
N ILE A 176 3.62 -17.34 6.29
CA ILE A 176 4.02 -17.05 7.67
C ILE A 176 5.32 -17.80 8.02
N ALA A 177 5.39 -19.09 7.71
CA ALA A 177 6.56 -19.93 7.91
C ALA A 177 7.78 -19.41 7.14
N PHE A 178 7.59 -18.98 5.88
CA PHE A 178 8.65 -18.38 5.08
C PHE A 178 9.18 -17.08 5.70
N PHE A 179 8.33 -16.14 6.11
CA PHE A 179 8.79 -14.88 6.71
C PHE A 179 9.48 -15.07 8.07
N GLY A 180 9.02 -16.05 8.87
CA GLY A 180 9.71 -16.49 10.08
C GLY A 180 11.09 -17.08 9.78
N ALA A 181 11.15 -18.11 8.92
CA ALA A 181 12.41 -18.72 8.49
C ALA A 181 13.36 -17.71 7.85
N PHE A 182 12.84 -16.70 7.14
CA PHE A 182 13.65 -15.65 6.57
C PHE A 182 14.32 -14.78 7.65
N GLY A 183 13.56 -14.29 8.62
CA GLY A 183 14.12 -13.47 9.71
C GLY A 183 15.10 -14.23 10.61
N PHE A 184 14.83 -15.50 10.91
CA PHE A 184 15.61 -16.28 11.88
C PHE A 184 16.72 -17.15 11.29
N LEU A 185 16.60 -17.63 10.04
CA LEU A 185 17.58 -18.52 9.40
C LEU A 185 18.24 -17.88 8.17
N LEU A 186 17.47 -17.52 7.13
CA LEU A 186 18.06 -17.06 5.86
C LEU A 186 18.81 -15.73 5.99
N TYR A 187 18.31 -14.80 6.81
CA TYR A 187 18.97 -13.51 6.99
C TYR A 187 20.31 -13.60 7.73
N PRO A 188 20.46 -14.24 8.92
CA PRO A 188 21.77 -14.39 9.55
C PRO A 188 22.74 -15.28 8.75
N LEU A 189 22.24 -16.24 7.96
CA LEU A 189 23.06 -17.06 7.06
C LEU A 189 23.37 -16.37 5.71
N SER A 190 22.91 -15.14 5.47
CA SER A 190 23.07 -14.40 4.20
C SER A 190 24.51 -14.40 3.65
N ASN A 191 25.50 -14.22 4.52
CA ASN A 191 26.92 -14.22 4.15
C ASN A 191 27.43 -15.55 3.57
N TYR A 192 26.78 -16.69 3.90
CA TYR A 192 27.16 -18.02 3.40
C TYR A 192 26.30 -18.47 2.20
N ILE A 193 25.02 -18.08 2.17
CA ILE A 193 24.09 -18.52 1.11
C ILE A 193 24.18 -17.66 -0.16
N HIS A 194 24.79 -16.47 -0.12
CA HIS A 194 24.95 -15.60 -1.29
C HIS A 194 26.25 -15.93 -2.03
N PRO A 195 26.19 -16.42 -3.30
CA PRO A 195 27.38 -16.83 -4.05
C PRO A 195 28.14 -15.63 -4.65
N GLN A 196 28.56 -14.70 -3.81
CA GLN A 196 29.17 -13.42 -4.22
C GLN A 196 30.38 -13.62 -5.14
N ALA A 197 31.32 -14.49 -4.75
CA ALA A 197 32.52 -14.78 -5.53
C ALA A 197 32.24 -15.44 -6.91
N LEU A 198 31.13 -16.18 -7.05
CA LEU A 198 30.71 -16.73 -8.34
C LEU A 198 30.12 -15.62 -9.22
N SER A 199 29.24 -14.79 -8.66
CA SER A 199 28.66 -13.63 -9.35
C SER A 199 29.71 -12.62 -9.79
N ASP A 200 30.78 -12.40 -9.03
CA ASP A 200 31.89 -11.52 -9.40
C ASP A 200 32.73 -12.09 -10.56
N LYS A 201 33.04 -13.39 -10.55
CA LYS A 201 33.71 -14.06 -11.67
C LYS A 201 32.87 -14.04 -12.95
N LEU A 202 31.57 -14.31 -12.85
CA LEU A 202 30.64 -14.23 -13.98
C LEU A 202 30.54 -12.81 -14.53
N LEU A 203 30.49 -11.78 -13.67
CA LEU A 203 30.44 -10.37 -14.06
C LEU A 203 31.72 -9.95 -14.80
N ALA A 204 32.89 -10.42 -14.36
CA ALA A 204 34.16 -10.18 -15.04
C ALA A 204 34.23 -10.80 -16.45
N VAL A 205 33.53 -11.93 -16.69
CA VAL A 205 33.50 -12.62 -17.99
C VAL A 205 32.40 -12.10 -18.92
N LEU A 206 31.21 -11.83 -18.39
CA LEU A 206 30.03 -11.41 -19.16
C LEU A 206 29.94 -9.88 -19.36
N GLY A 207 30.67 -9.11 -18.56
CA GLY A 207 30.69 -7.65 -18.61
C GLY A 207 29.44 -6.98 -18.00
N PRO A 208 29.41 -5.63 -17.98
CA PRO A 208 28.42 -4.85 -17.23
C PRO A 208 26.98 -4.95 -17.74
N ARG A 209 26.75 -5.49 -18.95
CA ARG A 209 25.38 -5.67 -19.49
C ARG A 209 24.55 -6.70 -18.72
N PHE A 210 25.20 -7.63 -18.00
CA PHE A 210 24.53 -8.69 -17.24
C PHE A 210 24.37 -8.39 -15.75
N LEU A 211 24.62 -7.15 -15.31
CA LEU A 211 24.53 -6.72 -13.91
C LEU A 211 23.20 -7.12 -13.24
N GLY A 212 22.06 -6.85 -13.90
CA GLY A 212 20.72 -7.17 -13.37
C GLY A 212 20.53 -8.67 -13.05
N PRO A 213 20.58 -9.57 -14.06
CA PRO A 213 20.42 -11.01 -13.83
C PRO A 213 21.49 -11.62 -12.90
N LEU A 214 22.74 -11.17 -12.97
CA LEU A 214 23.81 -11.66 -12.09
C LEU A 214 23.62 -11.19 -10.63
N ALA A 215 23.09 -9.99 -10.41
CA ALA A 215 22.71 -9.52 -9.08
C ALA A 215 21.54 -10.34 -8.51
N ILE A 216 20.56 -10.76 -9.33
CA ILE A 216 19.46 -11.63 -8.87
C ILE A 216 20.00 -12.96 -8.35
N MET A 217 20.97 -13.58 -9.04
CA MET A 217 21.63 -14.80 -8.53
C MET A 217 22.49 -14.52 -7.29
N ARG A 218 23.17 -13.37 -7.22
CA ARG A 218 24.02 -12.96 -6.09
C ARG A 218 23.24 -12.90 -4.78
N ILE A 219 22.07 -12.27 -4.79
CA ILE A 219 21.23 -12.01 -3.61
C ILE A 219 19.92 -12.79 -3.62
N TRP A 220 19.93 -14.01 -4.16
CA TRP A 220 18.73 -14.82 -4.45
C TRP A 220 17.72 -14.93 -3.29
N SER A 221 18.18 -15.05 -2.03
CA SER A 221 17.28 -15.17 -0.87
C SER A 221 16.53 -13.88 -0.59
N PHE A 222 17.11 -12.72 -0.93
CA PHE A 222 16.48 -11.42 -0.83
C PHE A 222 15.50 -11.20 -2.00
N CYS A 223 15.83 -11.73 -3.19
CA CYS A 223 14.91 -11.79 -4.32
C CYS A 223 13.70 -12.69 -4.01
N LEU A 224 13.90 -13.82 -3.34
CA LEU A 224 12.82 -14.70 -2.89
C LEU A 224 11.93 -14.01 -1.86
N PHE A 225 12.50 -13.29 -0.90
CA PHE A 225 11.74 -12.45 0.03
C PHE A 225 10.89 -11.40 -0.71
N TYR A 226 11.47 -10.76 -1.72
CA TYR A 226 10.76 -9.78 -2.54
C TYR A 226 9.52 -10.36 -3.22
N VAL A 227 9.67 -11.50 -3.90
CA VAL A 227 8.56 -12.20 -4.56
C VAL A 227 7.49 -12.57 -3.54
N MET A 228 7.86 -13.20 -2.42
CA MET A 228 6.90 -13.57 -1.37
C MET A 228 6.17 -12.35 -0.78
N ALA A 229 6.85 -11.22 -0.63
CA ALA A 229 6.24 -9.96 -0.16
C ALA A 229 5.29 -9.32 -1.19
N GLU A 230 5.57 -9.39 -2.50
CA GLU A 230 4.61 -8.95 -3.53
C GLU A 230 3.43 -9.91 -3.66
N LEU A 231 3.66 -11.23 -3.53
CA LEU A 231 2.60 -12.25 -3.51
C LEU A 231 1.69 -12.13 -2.29
N TRP A 232 2.15 -11.66 -1.13
CA TRP A 232 1.25 -11.36 0.00
C TRP A 232 0.16 -10.35 -0.40
N GLY A 233 0.53 -9.33 -1.18
CA GLY A 233 -0.40 -8.33 -1.69
C GLY A 233 -1.44 -8.91 -2.65
N SER A 234 -1.01 -9.69 -3.64
CA SER A 234 -1.90 -10.24 -4.67
C SER A 234 -2.70 -11.46 -4.19
N VAL A 235 -2.17 -12.29 -3.29
CA VAL A 235 -2.80 -13.54 -2.85
C VAL A 235 -3.58 -13.34 -1.56
N VAL A 236 -2.94 -12.79 -0.52
CA VAL A 236 -3.54 -12.76 0.83
C VAL A 236 -4.61 -11.66 0.93
N ILE A 237 -4.36 -10.47 0.38
CA ILE A 237 -5.38 -9.42 0.31
C ILE A 237 -6.40 -9.73 -0.78
N SER A 238 -5.97 -9.73 -2.05
CA SER A 238 -6.93 -9.70 -3.17
C SER A 238 -7.77 -10.97 -3.29
N VAL A 239 -7.24 -12.13 -2.89
CA VAL A 239 -7.89 -13.43 -3.14
C VAL A 239 -8.37 -14.11 -1.86
N LEU A 240 -7.51 -14.32 -0.85
CA LEU A 240 -7.92 -14.96 0.41
C LEU A 240 -8.90 -14.09 1.20
N PHE A 241 -8.54 -12.84 1.52
CA PHE A 241 -9.40 -11.97 2.32
C PHE A 241 -10.72 -11.65 1.61
N TRP A 242 -10.69 -11.15 0.37
CA TRP A 242 -11.94 -10.80 -0.33
C TRP A 242 -12.78 -12.01 -0.71
N GLY A 243 -12.14 -13.16 -0.98
CA GLY A 243 -12.82 -14.44 -1.17
C GLY A 243 -13.55 -14.92 0.08
N PHE A 244 -13.00 -14.65 1.28
CA PHE A 244 -13.64 -14.94 2.56
C PHE A 244 -14.72 -13.91 2.93
N ALA A 245 -14.41 -12.62 2.82
CA ALA A 245 -15.33 -11.52 3.12
C ALA A 245 -16.63 -11.62 2.31
N SER A 246 -16.53 -11.95 1.01
CA SER A 246 -17.69 -12.10 0.11
C SER A 246 -18.53 -13.35 0.36
N GLN A 247 -18.04 -14.30 1.18
CA GLN A 247 -18.80 -15.49 1.60
C GLN A 247 -19.54 -15.29 2.93
N ILE A 248 -19.09 -14.34 3.75
CA ILE A 248 -19.70 -14.01 5.05
C ILE A 248 -20.70 -12.86 4.93
N THR A 249 -20.40 -11.89 4.06
CA THR A 249 -21.11 -10.60 3.97
C THR A 249 -22.17 -10.66 2.87
N THR A 250 -23.40 -10.25 3.15
CA THR A 250 -24.43 -10.13 2.09
C THR A 250 -24.17 -8.91 1.19
N VAL A 251 -24.84 -8.83 0.04
CA VAL A 251 -24.67 -7.71 -0.92
C VAL A 251 -25.09 -6.36 -0.32
N GLU A 252 -26.06 -6.35 0.59
CA GLU A 252 -26.54 -5.16 1.30
C GLU A 252 -25.56 -4.73 2.39
N GLU A 253 -25.07 -5.69 3.17
CA GLU A 253 -24.04 -5.50 4.19
C GLU A 253 -22.72 -5.00 3.58
N ALA A 254 -22.30 -5.56 2.44
CA ALA A 254 -21.04 -5.23 1.77
C ALA A 254 -20.97 -3.75 1.37
N LYS A 255 -22.08 -3.17 0.89
CA LYS A 255 -22.17 -1.73 0.56
C LYS A 255 -21.87 -0.83 1.77
N ARG A 256 -22.17 -1.29 2.99
CA ARG A 256 -21.95 -0.54 4.23
C ARG A 256 -20.58 -0.83 4.85
N PHE A 257 -20.11 -2.07 4.80
CA PHE A 257 -18.88 -2.49 5.52
C PHE A 257 -17.61 -2.42 4.67
N TYR A 258 -17.67 -2.57 3.35
CA TYR A 258 -16.47 -2.48 2.50
C TYR A 258 -15.83 -1.07 2.53
N PRO A 259 -16.59 0.05 2.56
CA PRO A 259 -16.02 1.38 2.82
C PRO A 259 -15.36 1.51 4.20
N LEU A 260 -15.93 0.86 5.23
CA LEU A 260 -15.36 0.85 6.58
C LEU A 260 -14.05 0.05 6.65
N PHE A 261 -13.91 -1.05 5.89
CA PHE A 261 -12.63 -1.72 5.72
C PHE A 261 -11.60 -0.80 5.02
N GLY A 262 -12.01 -0.03 4.01
CA GLY A 262 -11.16 0.99 3.38
C GLY A 262 -10.68 2.08 4.35
N LEU A 263 -11.51 2.49 5.32
CA LEU A 263 -11.09 3.40 6.40
C LEU A 263 -10.13 2.71 7.38
N GLY A 264 -10.42 1.46 7.78
CA GLY A 264 -9.55 0.64 8.62
C GLY A 264 -8.16 0.39 8.00
N ALA A 265 -8.06 0.37 6.67
CA ALA A 265 -6.79 0.25 5.97
C ALA A 265 -5.82 1.40 6.28
N ASN A 266 -6.33 2.63 6.39
CA ASN A 266 -5.51 3.79 6.76
C ASN A 266 -5.05 3.70 8.22
N VAL A 267 -5.87 3.14 9.11
CA VAL A 267 -5.49 2.87 10.50
C VAL A 267 -4.35 1.85 10.54
N ALA A 268 -4.46 0.72 9.84
CA ALA A 268 -3.40 -0.28 9.72
C ALA A 268 -2.08 0.34 9.21
N LEU A 269 -2.15 1.18 8.17
CA LEU A 269 -1.01 1.90 7.60
C LEU A 269 -0.30 2.83 8.60
N ILE A 270 -1.07 3.54 9.46
CA ILE A 270 -0.51 4.40 10.52
C ILE A 270 0.22 3.56 11.57
N PHE A 271 -0.39 2.45 12.02
CA PHE A 271 0.22 1.56 13.01
C PHE A 271 1.50 0.89 12.46
N SER A 272 1.49 0.36 11.24
CA SER A 272 2.69 -0.21 10.63
C SER A 272 3.79 0.83 10.42
N GLY A 273 3.45 2.05 9.97
CA GLY A 273 4.41 3.14 9.83
C GLY A 273 5.06 3.55 11.15
N ARG A 274 4.29 3.55 12.26
CA ARG A 274 4.82 3.74 13.62
C ARG A 274 5.77 2.60 14.02
N THR A 275 5.42 1.35 13.74
CA THR A 275 6.26 0.17 14.03
C THR A 275 7.58 0.20 13.23
N VAL A 276 7.53 0.49 11.93
CA VAL A 276 8.74 0.62 11.08
C VAL A 276 9.63 1.77 11.57
N LYS A 277 9.04 2.91 11.98
CA LYS A 277 9.78 4.03 12.58
C LYS A 277 10.41 3.67 13.92
N TYR A 278 9.75 2.87 14.75
CA TYR A 278 10.30 2.37 16.01
C TYR A 278 11.56 1.52 15.78
N PHE A 279 11.51 0.52 14.91
CA PHE A 279 12.70 -0.29 14.57
C PHE A 279 13.80 0.54 13.89
N SER A 280 13.43 1.49 13.02
CA SER A 280 14.37 2.41 12.39
C SER A 280 15.11 3.33 13.39
N ASN A 281 14.47 3.67 14.51
CA ASN A 281 15.09 4.41 15.61
C ASN A 281 15.89 3.49 16.54
N LEU A 282 15.41 2.27 16.83
CA LEU A 282 16.15 1.27 17.59
C LEU A 282 17.53 1.00 16.95
N ARG A 283 17.59 0.90 15.61
CA ARG A 283 18.84 0.81 14.84
C ARG A 283 19.85 1.92 15.13
N LYS A 284 19.40 3.14 15.44
CA LYS A 284 20.27 4.31 15.72
C LYS A 284 20.84 4.32 17.14
N ASN A 285 20.18 3.63 18.07
CA ASN A 285 20.53 3.63 19.49
C ASN A 285 21.37 2.40 19.89
N LEU A 286 21.67 1.50 18.95
CA LEU A 286 22.53 0.33 19.17
C LEU A 286 24.00 0.71 18.98
N GLY A 287 24.87 0.16 19.83
CA GLY A 287 26.30 0.46 19.80
C GLY A 287 27.01 -0.06 18.53
N PRO A 288 28.20 0.48 18.17
CA PRO A 288 28.85 0.26 16.86
C PRO A 288 29.26 -1.19 16.52
N ARG A 289 29.06 -2.15 17.42
CA ARG A 289 29.47 -3.56 17.29
C ARG A 289 28.29 -4.52 17.04
N VAL A 290 27.08 -3.99 16.82
CA VAL A 290 25.87 -4.79 16.62
C VAL A 290 25.18 -4.41 15.31
N ASP A 291 24.83 -5.41 14.49
CA ASP A 291 24.07 -5.21 13.25
C ASP A 291 22.62 -4.76 13.54
N GLY A 292 22.44 -3.45 13.77
CA GLY A 292 21.14 -2.88 14.12
C GLY A 292 20.08 -3.08 13.04
N TRP A 293 20.47 -3.25 11.78
CA TRP A 293 19.56 -3.64 10.70
C TRP A 293 19.08 -5.10 10.84
N ALA A 294 19.96 -6.04 11.20
CA ALA A 294 19.59 -7.44 11.42
C ALA A 294 18.59 -7.59 12.59
N ILE A 295 18.79 -6.82 13.66
CA ILE A 295 17.87 -6.78 14.82
C ILE A 295 16.53 -6.15 14.42
N SER A 296 16.55 -5.02 13.71
CA SER A 296 15.34 -4.36 13.21
C SER A 296 14.52 -5.28 12.31
N LEU A 297 15.18 -5.98 11.39
CA LEU A 297 14.55 -6.91 10.47
C LEU A 297 13.97 -8.13 11.21
N LYS A 298 14.72 -8.73 12.16
CA LYS A 298 14.20 -9.82 13.02
C LYS A 298 12.97 -9.38 13.81
N GLY A 299 12.98 -8.17 14.38
CA GLY A 299 11.83 -7.60 15.07
C GLY A 299 10.62 -7.36 14.17
N MET A 300 10.83 -6.83 12.97
CA MET A 300 9.73 -6.67 11.99
C MET A 300 9.15 -8.02 11.55
N MET A 301 10.00 -9.02 11.27
CA MET A 301 9.55 -10.35 10.89
C MET A 301 8.84 -11.10 12.03
N SER A 302 9.28 -10.93 13.29
CA SER A 302 8.60 -11.56 14.42
C SER A 302 7.18 -11.03 14.63
N ILE A 303 6.95 -9.73 14.42
CA ILE A 303 5.60 -9.16 14.45
C ILE A 303 4.77 -9.64 13.25
N VAL A 304 5.35 -9.73 12.05
CA VAL A 304 4.65 -10.28 10.86
C VAL A 304 4.18 -11.72 11.13
N VAL A 305 5.02 -12.53 11.78
CA VAL A 305 4.67 -13.90 12.19
C VAL A 305 3.58 -13.91 13.27
N LEU A 306 3.70 -13.06 14.30
CA LEU A 306 2.69 -12.96 15.37
C LEU A 306 1.31 -12.58 14.81
N MET A 307 1.25 -11.54 13.97
CA MET A 307 0.01 -11.12 13.29
C MET A 307 -0.49 -12.20 12.31
N GLY A 308 0.42 -12.97 11.71
CA GLY A 308 0.10 -14.16 10.92
C GLY A 308 -0.63 -15.23 11.74
N PHE A 309 -0.15 -15.54 12.94
CA PHE A 309 -0.84 -16.45 13.85
C PHE A 309 -2.16 -15.87 14.37
N THR A 310 -2.24 -14.55 14.59
CA THR A 310 -3.52 -13.88 14.91
C THR A 310 -4.54 -14.05 13.77
N ILE A 311 -4.15 -13.92 12.50
CA ILE A 311 -5.02 -14.21 11.34
C ILE A 311 -5.50 -15.67 11.36
N CYS A 312 -4.60 -16.61 11.66
CA CYS A 312 -4.95 -18.04 11.75
C CYS A 312 -5.94 -18.34 12.89
N PHE A 313 -5.81 -17.64 14.03
CA PHE A 313 -6.68 -17.76 15.18
C PHE A 313 -8.07 -17.14 14.95
N LEU A 314 -8.15 -15.98 14.27
CA LEU A 314 -9.42 -15.31 13.94
C LEU A 314 -10.26 -16.07 12.91
N TYR A 315 -9.65 -16.96 12.14
CA TYR A 315 -10.30 -17.75 11.10
C TYR A 315 -10.93 -19.06 11.64
N TRP A 316 -10.55 -19.50 12.85
CA TRP A 316 -10.93 -20.78 13.44
C TRP A 316 -12.43 -20.85 13.79
#